data_AF-A0A432GKZ0-F1
#
_entry.id   AF-A0A432GKZ0-F1
#
_cell.length_a   1.000
_cell.length_b   1.000
_cell.length_c   1.000
_cell.angle_alpha   90.00
_cell.angle_beta   90.00
_cell.angle_gamma   90.00
#
_symmetry.space_group_name_H-M   'P 1'
#
loop_
_entity.id
_entity.type
_entity.pdbx_description
1 polymer ?
#
loop_
_entity_poly.entity_id
_entity_poly.type
_entity_poly.pdbx_seq_one_letter_code
_entity_poly.pdbx_strand_id
1 'polypeptide(L)'
;MHPSFFNPELLSLLGLLLVSGAFAGLLAGLFGVGGGIILVPALFYVFDELGYSSELTTHLAVGTTLGIIVPTSISSAWSYYKRGSGNIVMFRKLALPVAGGALIGSLLAGNLSGSVLKAIFAVLALVITL
;
A
#
# COMPACT_ATOMS: atom_id res chain seq x y z
N MET A 1 -10.61 -35.71 2.52
CA MET A 1 -11.19 -34.40 2.91
C MET A 1 -10.80 -34.16 4.37
N HIS A 2 -9.63 -33.55 4.62
CA HIS A 2 -9.10 -33.38 5.99
C HIS A 2 -8.94 -31.87 6.27
N PRO A 3 -9.42 -31.36 7.41
CA PRO A 3 -9.36 -29.93 7.75
C PRO A 3 -7.93 -29.55 8.18
N SER A 4 -7.10 -29.15 7.23
CA SER A 4 -5.73 -28.64 7.44
C SER A 4 -5.69 -27.15 7.83
N PHE A 5 -6.71 -26.66 8.54
CA PHE A 5 -6.80 -25.25 8.96
C PHE A 5 -6.06 -24.94 10.28
N PHE A 6 -5.64 -25.97 11.04
CA PHE A 6 -4.94 -25.83 12.32
C PHE A 6 -3.46 -26.22 12.22
N ASN A 7 -2.72 -25.63 11.28
CA ASN A 7 -1.27 -25.73 11.28
C ASN A 7 -0.66 -24.65 12.18
N PRO A 8 0.22 -25.00 13.14
CA PRO A 8 0.88 -24.02 14.00
C PRO A 8 1.71 -23.00 13.21
N GLU A 9 2.23 -23.38 12.05
CA GLU A 9 2.92 -22.49 11.11
C GLU A 9 2.00 -21.42 10.50
N LEU A 10 0.73 -21.74 10.25
CA LEU A 10 -0.24 -20.78 9.72
C LEU A 10 -0.61 -19.74 10.77
N LEU A 11 -0.74 -20.18 12.03
CA LEU A 11 -0.99 -19.31 13.19
C LEU A 11 0.18 -18.35 13.44
N SER A 12 1.43 -18.81 13.32
CA SER A 12 2.60 -17.94 13.45
C SER A 12 2.72 -16.95 12.29
N LEU A 13 2.48 -17.37 11.05
CA LEU A 13 2.41 -16.49 9.87
C LEU A 13 1.33 -15.41 10.02
N LEU A 14 0.13 -15.79 10.43
CA LEU A 14 -0.96 -14.83 10.68
C LEU A 14 -0.59 -13.82 11.77
N GLY A 15 0.02 -14.28 12.87
CA GLY A 15 0.51 -13.39 13.92
C GLY A 15 1.54 -12.39 13.42
N LEU A 16 2.51 -12.85 12.63
CA LEU A 16 3.55 -11.99 12.04
C LEU A 16 2.93 -10.96 11.08
N LEU A 17 1.98 -11.36 10.25
CA LEU A 17 1.30 -10.49 9.27
C LEU A 17 0.44 -9.43 9.96
N LEU A 18 -0.25 -9.79 11.05
CA LEU A 18 -1.05 -8.86 11.84
C LEU A 18 -0.18 -7.81 12.55
N VAL A 19 0.91 -8.24 13.19
CA VAL A 19 1.82 -7.32 13.90
C VAL A 19 2.53 -6.39 12.92
N SER A 20 3.08 -6.92 11.83
CA SER A 20 3.73 -6.12 10.80
C SER A 20 2.74 -5.18 10.09
N GLY A 21 1.55 -5.65 9.76
CA GLY A 21 0.48 -4.82 9.16
C GLY A 21 0.00 -3.72 10.09
N ALA A 22 -0.18 -4.01 11.39
CA ALA A 22 -0.54 -3.01 12.38
C ALA A 22 0.55 -1.95 12.54
N PHE A 23 1.82 -2.37 12.66
CA PHE A 23 2.95 -1.44 12.80
C PHE A 23 3.13 -0.58 11.55
N ALA A 24 3.09 -1.19 10.35
CA ALA A 24 3.14 -0.49 9.08
C ALA A 24 1.97 0.50 8.92
N GLY A 25 0.75 0.11 9.31
CA GLY A 25 -0.42 0.98 9.28
C GLY A 25 -0.33 2.15 10.27
N LEU A 26 0.26 1.92 11.45
CA LEU A 26 0.49 2.96 12.46
C LEU A 26 1.53 3.98 11.96
N LEU A 27 2.65 3.52 11.40
CA LEU A 27 3.65 4.38 10.76
C LEU A 27 3.04 5.14 9.57
N ALA A 28 2.28 4.46 8.70
CA ALA A 28 1.58 5.07 7.58
C ALA A 28 0.64 6.20 8.02
N GLY A 29 -0.10 5.99 9.12
CA GLY A 29 -1.00 6.98 9.71
C GLY A 29 -0.28 8.14 10.39
N LEU A 30 0.83 7.88 11.09
CA LEU A 30 1.64 8.90 11.76
C LEU A 30 2.32 9.85 10.77
N PHE A 31 2.91 9.32 9.71
CA PHE A 31 3.60 10.13 8.70
C PHE A 31 2.64 10.72 7.66
N GLY A 32 1.39 10.25 7.58
CA GLY A 32 0.39 10.76 6.63
C GLY A 32 0.69 10.46 5.16
N VAL A 33 1.75 9.70 4.86
CA VAL A 33 2.21 9.39 3.48
C VAL A 33 1.48 8.15 2.90
N GLY A 34 0.53 7.56 3.63
CA GLY A 34 -0.21 6.39 3.16
C GLY A 34 0.64 5.13 3.07
N GLY A 35 1.75 5.00 3.81
CA GLY A 35 2.44 3.72 4.03
C GLY A 35 3.13 3.06 2.83
N GLY A 36 2.88 3.50 1.58
CA GLY A 36 3.39 2.84 0.37
C GLY A 36 4.92 2.76 0.30
N ILE A 37 5.61 3.80 0.78
CA ILE A 37 7.08 3.81 0.86
C ILE A 37 7.63 2.70 1.75
N ILE A 38 6.87 2.32 2.79
CA ILE A 38 7.26 1.26 3.74
C ILE A 38 6.73 -0.09 3.27
N LEU A 39 5.48 -0.14 2.83
CA LEU A 39 4.77 -1.36 2.45
C LEU A 39 5.30 -1.97 1.15
N VAL A 40 5.66 -1.17 0.14
CA VAL A 40 6.13 -1.70 -1.16
C VAL A 40 7.46 -2.46 -1.01
N PRO A 41 8.51 -1.92 -0.35
CA PRO A 41 9.75 -2.67 -0.13
C PRO A 41 9.54 -3.88 0.78
N ALA A 42 8.72 -3.75 1.83
CA ALA A 42 8.42 -4.86 2.73
C ALA A 42 7.75 -6.03 2.00
N LEU A 43 6.73 -5.74 1.18
CA LEU A 43 6.07 -6.77 0.36
C LEU A 43 6.98 -7.32 -0.73
N PHE A 44 7.86 -6.49 -1.30
CA PHE A 44 8.87 -6.96 -2.25
C PHE A 44 9.75 -8.04 -1.61
N TYR A 45 10.28 -7.80 -0.40
CA TYR A 45 11.07 -8.79 0.34
C TYR A 45 10.28 -10.07 0.64
N VAL A 46 9.03 -9.94 1.11
CA VAL A 46 8.19 -11.10 1.43
C VAL A 46 7.89 -11.94 0.18
N PHE A 47 7.52 -11.32 -0.93
CA PHE A 47 7.21 -12.05 -2.16
C PHE A 47 8.46 -12.62 -2.84
N ASP A 48 9.62 -11.97 -2.68
CA ASP A 48 10.90 -12.50 -3.15
C ASP A 48 11.30 -13.76 -2.35
N GLU A 49 11.17 -13.74 -1.01
CA GLU A 49 11.41 -14.93 -0.17
C GLU A 49 10.44 -16.09 -0.46
N LEU A 50 9.21 -15.79 -0.87
CA LEU A 50 8.23 -16.80 -1.29
C LEU A 50 8.55 -17.43 -2.66
N GLY A 51 9.61 -17.00 -3.35
CA GLY A 51 10.08 -17.58 -4.60
C GLY A 51 9.31 -17.13 -5.84
N TYR A 52 8.60 -16.00 -5.78
CA TYR A 52 7.93 -15.43 -6.96
C TYR A 52 8.95 -14.80 -7.93
N SER A 53 8.63 -14.79 -9.22
CA SER A 53 9.48 -14.13 -10.22
C SER A 53 9.52 -12.61 -9.96
N SER A 54 10.67 -11.97 -10.23
CA SER A 54 10.86 -10.53 -9.96
C SER A 54 9.79 -9.62 -10.58
N GLU A 55 9.29 -10.01 -11.76
CA GLU A 55 8.21 -9.32 -12.44
C GLU A 55 6.89 -9.44 -11.68
N LEU A 56 6.52 -10.65 -11.26
CA LEU A 56 5.31 -10.90 -10.49
C LEU A 56 5.38 -10.27 -9.09
N THR A 57 6.53 -10.36 -8.42
CA THR A 57 6.79 -9.75 -7.11
C THR A 57 6.54 -8.24 -7.12
N THR A 58 6.97 -7.54 -8.17
CA THR A 58 6.77 -6.09 -8.28
C THR A 58 5.29 -5.76 -8.45
N HIS A 59 4.58 -6.50 -9.30
CA HIS A 59 3.13 -6.32 -9.50
C HIS A 59 2.33 -6.61 -8.23
N LEU A 60 2.66 -7.69 -7.52
CA LEU A 60 2.01 -8.05 -6.27
C LEU A 60 2.28 -7.00 -5.19
N ALA A 61 3.53 -6.57 -5.00
CA ALA A 61 3.86 -5.56 -4.01
C ALA A 61 3.13 -4.24 -4.27
N VAL A 62 3.16 -3.73 -5.50
CA VAL A 62 2.49 -2.47 -5.85
C VAL A 62 0.97 -2.60 -5.83
N GLY A 63 0.43 -3.71 -6.35
CA GLY A 63 -1.02 -3.95 -6.34
C GLY A 63 -1.60 -4.10 -4.93
N THR A 64 -0.95 -4.90 -4.08
CA THR A 64 -1.38 -5.11 -2.69
C THR A 64 -1.28 -3.82 -1.88
N THR A 65 -0.19 -3.04 -2.04
CA THR A 65 -0.09 -1.74 -1.36
C THR A 65 -1.17 -0.77 -1.81
N LEU A 66 -1.46 -0.64 -3.11
CA LEU A 66 -2.58 0.18 -3.58
C LEU A 66 -3.91 -0.27 -2.96
N GLY A 67 -4.14 -1.59 -2.87
CA GLY A 67 -5.30 -2.18 -2.20
C GLY A 67 -5.42 -1.81 -0.72
N ILE A 68 -4.30 -1.61 -0.02
CA ILE A 68 -4.26 -1.15 1.37
C ILE A 68 -4.46 0.38 1.45
N ILE A 69 -3.84 1.13 0.54
CA ILE A 69 -3.79 2.60 0.58
C ILE A 69 -5.14 3.24 0.29
N VAL A 70 -5.89 2.71 -0.68
CA VAL A 70 -7.19 3.28 -1.06
C VAL A 70 -8.17 3.30 0.13
N PRO A 71 -8.49 2.18 0.81
CA PRO A 71 -9.44 2.19 1.94
C PRO A 71 -8.90 2.96 3.16
N THR A 72 -7.60 2.89 3.44
CA THR A 72 -7.00 3.63 4.57
C THR A 72 -7.01 5.15 4.35
N SER A 73 -6.79 5.59 3.11
CA SER A 73 -6.90 7.00 2.72
C SER A 73 -8.33 7.50 2.81
N ILE A 74 -9.31 6.69 2.39
CA ILE A 74 -10.74 7.01 2.54
C ILE A 74 -11.12 7.13 4.03
N SER A 75 -10.70 6.18 4.86
CA SER A 75 -10.95 6.19 6.30
C SER A 75 -10.32 7.41 7.00
N SER A 76 -9.09 7.76 6.61
CA SER A 76 -8.37 8.94 7.09
C SER A 76 -9.11 10.23 6.69
N ALA A 77 -9.45 10.37 5.40
CA ALA A 77 -10.23 11.49 4.88
C ALA A 77 -11.58 11.65 5.61
N TRP A 78 -12.26 10.55 5.87
CA TRP A 78 -13.55 10.55 6.58
C TRP A 78 -13.40 10.99 8.04
N SER A 79 -12.34 10.54 8.72
CA SER A 79 -12.04 10.99 10.09
C SER A 79 -11.69 12.48 10.15
N TYR A 80 -10.97 12.99 9.14
CA TYR A 80 -10.70 14.42 8.99
C TYR A 80 -12.00 15.22 8.78
N TYR A 81 -12.91 14.73 7.94
CA TYR A 81 -14.22 15.34 7.74
C TYR A 81 -15.04 15.41 9.03
N LYS A 82 -15.08 14.32 9.80
CA LYS A 82 -15.81 14.25 11.08
C LYS A 82 -15.28 15.20 12.16
N ARG A 83 -13.99 15.55 12.13
CA ARG A 83 -13.37 16.45 13.12
C ARG A 83 -13.67 17.93 12.89
N GLY A 84 -14.35 18.29 11.79
CA GLY A 84 -14.78 19.68 11.51
C GLY A 84 -13.64 20.67 11.29
N SER A 85 -12.40 20.20 11.21
CA SER A 85 -11.18 20.99 11.41
C SER A 85 -10.52 21.46 10.10
N GLY A 86 -11.25 21.63 9.01
CA GLY A 86 -10.63 22.03 7.74
C GLY A 86 -11.57 22.68 6.73
N ASN A 87 -11.00 23.55 5.90
CA ASN A 87 -11.66 24.12 4.73
C ASN A 87 -12.01 23.01 3.73
N ILE A 88 -13.24 22.50 3.82
CA ILE A 88 -13.73 21.37 3.02
C ILE A 88 -13.65 21.64 1.51
N VAL A 89 -13.69 22.91 1.11
CA VAL A 89 -13.54 23.34 -0.28
C VAL A 89 -12.12 23.09 -0.76
N MET A 90 -11.12 23.44 0.04
CA MET A 90 -9.70 23.15 -0.24
C MET A 90 -9.46 21.63 -0.28
N PHE A 91 -10.01 20.90 0.69
CA PHE A 91 -9.89 19.45 0.75
C PHE A 91 -10.47 18.78 -0.50
N ARG A 92 -11.69 19.14 -0.92
CA ARG A 92 -12.30 18.59 -2.15
C ARG A 92 -11.52 18.95 -3.41
N LYS A 93 -10.99 20.17 -3.50
CA LYS A 93 -10.16 20.60 -4.65
C LYS A 93 -8.88 19.78 -4.82
N LEU A 94 -8.31 19.28 -3.72
CA LEU A 94 -7.12 18.42 -3.77
C LEU A 94 -7.48 16.93 -3.83
N ALA A 95 -8.49 16.51 -3.08
CA ALA A 95 -8.91 15.11 -3.01
C ALA A 95 -9.39 14.58 -4.37
N LEU A 96 -10.12 15.37 -5.15
CA LEU A 96 -10.66 14.93 -6.44
C LEU A 96 -9.56 14.64 -7.49
N PRO A 97 -8.60 15.54 -7.77
CA PRO A 97 -7.50 15.25 -8.69
C PRO A 97 -6.55 14.18 -8.15
N VAL A 98 -6.31 14.11 -6.82
CA VAL A 98 -5.49 13.05 -6.23
C VAL A 98 -6.17 11.69 -6.37
N ALA A 99 -7.46 11.58 -6.08
CA ALA A 99 -8.22 10.35 -6.26
C ALA A 99 -8.28 9.94 -7.74
N GLY A 100 -8.52 10.90 -8.65
CA GLY A 100 -8.51 10.65 -10.09
C GLY A 100 -7.14 10.17 -10.58
N GLY A 101 -6.07 10.84 -10.17
CA GLY A 101 -4.70 10.44 -10.49
C GLY A 101 -4.32 9.07 -9.93
N ALA A 102 -4.74 8.75 -8.70
CA ALA A 102 -4.50 7.44 -8.10
C ALA A 102 -5.27 6.32 -8.83
N LEU A 103 -6.52 6.56 -9.22
CA LEU A 103 -7.32 5.60 -9.99
C LEU A 103 -6.70 5.36 -11.37
N ILE A 104 -6.39 6.42 -12.11
CA ILE A 104 -5.78 6.32 -13.43
C ILE A 104 -4.41 5.64 -13.32
N GLY A 105 -3.58 6.07 -12.37
CA GLY A 105 -2.27 5.46 -12.12
C GLY A 105 -2.36 3.98 -11.78
N SER A 106 -3.32 3.57 -10.95
CA SER A 106 -3.55 2.16 -10.60
C SER A 106 -3.97 1.32 -11.80
N LEU A 107 -4.83 1.85 -12.68
CA LEU A 107 -5.27 1.14 -13.89
C LEU A 107 -4.13 0.99 -14.90
N LEU A 108 -3.32 2.05 -15.04
CA LEU A 108 -2.16 2.03 -15.93
C LEU A 108 -1.05 1.11 -15.38
N ALA A 109 -0.84 1.09 -14.06
CA ALA A 109 0.17 0.24 -13.41
C ALA A 109 -0.03 -1.26 -13.68
N GLY A 110 -1.28 -1.71 -13.84
CA GLY A 110 -1.59 -3.10 -14.21
C GLY A 110 -1.14 -3.50 -15.63
N ASN A 111 -0.85 -2.53 -16.49
CA ASN A 111 -0.43 -2.74 -17.88
C ASN A 111 1.08 -2.49 -18.10
N LEU A 112 1.81 -2.03 -17.08
CA LEU A 112 3.25 -1.81 -17.15
C LEU A 112 4.00 -3.11 -16.87
N SER A 113 5.25 -3.24 -17.32
CA SER A 113 6.11 -4.35 -16.91
C SER A 113 6.66 -4.11 -15.51
N GLY A 114 7.00 -5.19 -14.79
CA GLY A 114 7.57 -5.10 -13.44
C GLY A 114 8.82 -4.22 -13.38
N SER A 115 9.66 -4.24 -14.41
CA SER A 115 10.85 -3.38 -14.51
C SER A 115 10.51 -1.89 -14.54
N VAL A 116 9.49 -1.50 -15.31
CA VAL A 116 9.03 -0.10 -15.38
C VAL A 116 8.43 0.33 -14.05
N LEU A 117 7.62 -0.54 -13.43
CA LEU A 117 6.99 -0.25 -12.15
C LEU A 117 8.01 -0.09 -11.03
N LYS A 118 9.06 -0.92 -11.03
CA LYS A 118 10.21 -0.80 -10.13
C LYS A 118 10.99 0.49 -10.35
N ALA A 119 11.21 0.89 -11.60
CA ALA A 119 11.88 2.15 -11.93
C ALA A 119 11.08 3.38 -11.46
N ILE A 120 9.76 3.39 -11.69
CA ILE A 120 8.86 4.45 -11.21
C ILE A 120 8.93 4.54 -9.69
N PHE A 121 8.82 3.41 -8.99
CA PHE A 121 8.90 3.39 -7.53
C PHE A 121 10.25 3.89 -7.03
N ALA A 122 11.36 3.49 -7.66
CA ALA A 122 12.70 3.93 -7.30
C ALA A 122 12.88 5.45 -7.44
N VAL A 123 12.39 6.04 -8.54
CA VAL A 123 12.43 7.50 -8.75
C VAL A 123 11.56 8.22 -7.72
N LEU A 124 10.35 7.75 -7.46
CA LEU A 124 9.46 8.35 -6.47
C LEU A 124 10.07 8.28 -5.06
N ALA A 125 10.62 7.13 -4.66
CA ALA A 125 11.27 6.96 -3.36
C ALA A 125 12.47 7.90 -3.21
N LEU A 126 13.24 8.11 -4.28
CA LEU A 126 14.36 9.04 -4.28
C LEU A 126 13.89 10.48 -4.11
N VAL A 127 12.86 10.90 -4.86
CA VAL A 127 12.29 12.26 -4.75
C VAL A 127 11.73 12.54 -3.36
N ILE A 128 11.12 11.56 -2.69
CA ILE A 128 10.55 11.76 -1.35
C ILE A 128 11.63 11.84 -0.27
N THR A 129 12.78 11.20 -0.51
CA THR A 129 13.90 11.19 0.44
C THR A 129 14.81 12.42 0.27
N LEU A 130 14.76 13.10 -0.88
CA LEU A 130 15.52 14.33 -1.19
C LEU A 130 14.86 15.56 -0.56
#